data_AF-A0A226D2U5-F1
#
_entry.id   AF-A0A226D2U5-F1
#
_cell.length_a   1.000
_cell.length_b   1.000
_cell.length_c   1.000
_cell.angle_alpha   90.00
_cell.angle_beta   90.00
_cell.angle_gamma   90.00
#
_symmetry.space_group_name_H-M   'P 1'
#
loop_
_entity.id
_entity.type
_entity.pdbx_description
1 polymer ?
#
loop_
_entity_poly.entity_id
_entity_poly.type
_entity_poly.pdbx_seq_one_letter_code
_entity_poly.pdbx_strand_id
1 'polypeptide(L)'
;MSDSEIETDSSDWSYQGTTEEEESEGDDVFSVDEVVAATGVDFGKFLIRAKKLPLLTWLNLPRNPRTLEDIVFPALYECRLKIPKRKYDDLQDLLQNTGAVTVTDLMASPMAQGLFHRAIAASGTALNIWRTGTNSADVIKGALAVSQRAGCYDGLSAPDSGSIGRCMQSVPGLLLVTILDEYQLAERREGRLGFSVVSPVVQSFEMVMFPKFLREDPAIVFAEGREAPVPLMMSTTKHDGSNIMGLFYNRFLRDNGLDRNVTYLRYDLVPAALNALGVPDIPGGIHETISRTYLGDAHNFGNFSLMYPGLMDIFSVFSYKGDCYKTAFLHSRKTGLPTFWLSFEFRGNVSFWGQHFPGDVLPPFPGGVTHTDDLCYFFALTFLPWSDAEAATSSRMMSYWADFATVGRPHPDWPELKYDNEAYWIVDEVPSTGLDFPSKWVGPGYEAARPPV
;
A
#
# COMPACT_ATOMS: atom_id res chain seq x y z
N MET A 1 16.33 57.21 28.45
CA MET A 1 16.07 58.63 28.12
C MET A 1 15.69 58.65 26.66
N SER A 2 14.46 58.86 26.24
CA SER A 2 13.16 59.18 26.86
C SER A 2 12.23 59.25 25.63
N ASP A 3 11.14 58.49 25.61
CA ASP A 3 9.76 58.98 25.84
C ASP A 3 9.34 60.03 24.80
N SER A 4 8.39 59.72 23.91
CA SER A 4 6.91 59.86 24.04
C SER A 4 6.47 60.98 23.06
N GLU A 5 5.31 61.10 22.43
CA GLU A 5 3.91 60.63 22.47
C GLU A 5 3.35 60.87 21.04
N ILE A 6 2.51 60.02 20.42
CA ILE A 6 1.04 59.83 20.55
C ILE A 6 0.19 61.08 20.19
N GLU A 7 -0.64 60.94 19.16
CA GLU A 7 -2.09 61.30 19.05
C GLU A 7 -2.59 60.67 17.72
N THR A 8 -3.45 59.64 17.61
CA THR A 8 -4.87 59.36 17.98
C THR A 8 -5.92 60.30 17.39
N ASP A 9 -6.74 59.81 16.44
CA ASP A 9 -8.21 59.57 16.52
C ASP A 9 -8.71 59.15 15.10
N SER A 10 -9.65 58.23 14.85
CA SER A 10 -11.01 58.00 15.38
C SER A 10 -11.43 56.57 14.98
N SER A 11 -11.99 55.69 15.85
CA SER A 11 -13.30 55.70 16.53
C SER A 11 -14.48 55.72 15.53
N ASP A 12 -15.60 55.02 15.68
CA ASP A 12 -16.14 54.07 16.66
C ASP A 12 -17.44 53.55 16.03
N TRP A 13 -17.83 52.28 16.22
CA TRP A 13 -19.25 51.88 16.10
C TRP A 13 -19.59 50.83 17.16
N SER A 14 -20.39 51.27 18.12
CA SER A 14 -21.17 50.52 19.10
C SER A 14 -22.47 49.95 18.48
N TYR A 15 -22.96 48.79 18.93
CA TYR A 15 -24.33 48.64 19.49
C TYR A 15 -24.64 47.24 20.07
N GLN A 16 -25.66 47.21 20.93
CA GLN A 16 -26.13 46.15 21.82
C GLN A 16 -27.12 45.15 21.18
N GLY A 17 -27.06 43.89 21.64
CA GLY A 17 -28.14 43.03 22.15
C GLY A 17 -29.45 42.80 21.40
N THR A 18 -29.85 41.52 21.24
CA THR A 18 -31.21 40.98 21.52
C THR A 18 -31.21 39.43 21.47
N THR A 19 -32.04 38.85 22.35
CA THR A 19 -32.31 37.44 22.64
C THR A 19 -33.60 36.92 21.97
N GLU A 20 -33.82 35.59 22.04
CA GLU A 20 -35.06 34.81 21.84
C GLU A 20 -35.45 34.47 20.38
N GLU A 21 -35.88 33.26 19.97
CA GLU A 21 -36.50 32.11 20.66
C GLU A 21 -36.51 30.84 19.73
N GLU A 22 -36.63 29.65 20.34
CA GLU A 22 -37.27 28.36 19.91
C GLU A 22 -36.89 27.57 18.62
N GLU A 23 -36.64 26.26 18.79
CA GLU A 23 -37.10 25.08 17.98
C GLU A 23 -36.47 23.79 18.59
N SER A 24 -37.17 22.98 19.40
CA SER A 24 -38.13 21.87 19.14
C SER A 24 -37.51 20.51 18.74
N GLU A 25 -37.93 19.45 19.44
CA GLU A 25 -37.59 18.02 19.34
C GLU A 25 -37.91 17.35 17.98
N GLY A 26 -37.20 16.26 17.64
CA GLY A 26 -37.55 15.36 16.53
C GLY A 26 -36.58 14.20 16.25
N ASP A 27 -36.77 13.08 16.96
CA ASP A 27 -36.58 11.64 16.67
C ASP A 27 -35.42 11.03 15.82
N ASP A 28 -34.83 10.00 16.44
CA ASP A 28 -33.95 8.93 15.94
C ASP A 28 -34.46 8.19 14.70
N VAL A 29 -33.54 7.78 13.80
CA VAL A 29 -33.57 6.49 13.07
C VAL A 29 -32.14 6.09 12.62
N PHE A 30 -31.52 5.16 13.38
CA PHE A 30 -30.50 4.12 13.05
C PHE A 30 -29.14 4.07 13.78
N SER A 31 -28.96 2.99 14.56
CA SER A 31 -27.79 2.59 15.35
C SER A 31 -26.71 1.83 14.55
N VAL A 32 -25.44 2.10 14.88
CA VAL A 32 -24.19 1.52 14.32
C VAL A 32 -23.78 0.19 15.00
N ASP A 33 -24.71 -0.53 15.62
CA ASP A 33 -24.40 -1.84 16.24
C ASP A 33 -24.33 -3.01 15.23
N GLU A 34 -24.57 -2.78 13.92
CA GLU A 34 -24.62 -3.85 12.92
C GLU A 34 -23.37 -3.98 12.01
N VAL A 35 -22.28 -3.24 12.26
CA VAL A 35 -21.07 -3.29 11.41
C VAL A 35 -19.84 -3.89 12.11
N VAL A 36 -19.91 -4.19 13.41
CA VAL A 36 -18.74 -4.55 14.25
C VAL A 36 -18.39 -6.05 14.29
N ALA A 37 -19.08 -6.92 13.56
CA ALA A 37 -18.85 -8.36 13.70
C ALA A 37 -18.24 -9.01 12.46
N ALA A 38 -16.93 -8.86 12.23
CA ALA A 38 -16.21 -9.78 11.34
C ALA A 38 -14.67 -9.86 11.46
N THR A 39 -13.93 -8.90 12.01
CA THR A 39 -12.47 -8.89 11.78
C THR A 39 -11.55 -8.66 12.99
N GLY A 40 -12.07 -8.39 14.20
CA GLY A 40 -11.30 -8.61 15.44
C GLY A 40 -10.01 -7.81 15.66
N VAL A 41 -9.60 -6.88 14.79
CA VAL A 41 -8.53 -5.90 15.04
C VAL A 41 -8.86 -4.59 14.33
N ASP A 42 -9.05 -3.52 15.10
CA ASP A 42 -9.44 -2.17 14.68
C ASP A 42 -8.20 -1.26 14.61
N PHE A 43 -7.66 -1.05 13.41
CA PHE A 43 -6.66 0.01 13.16
C PHE A 43 -7.30 1.39 12.95
N GLY A 44 -8.63 1.47 12.91
CA GLY A 44 -9.39 2.69 12.59
C GLY A 44 -9.43 3.75 13.69
N LYS A 45 -8.97 3.44 14.91
CA LYS A 45 -9.05 4.38 16.05
C LYS A 45 -8.09 5.57 16.03
N PHE A 46 -7.36 5.83 14.96
CA PHE A 46 -6.52 7.03 14.86
C PHE A 46 -7.00 8.11 13.88
N LEU A 47 -8.09 7.89 13.13
CA LEU A 47 -8.66 8.94 12.29
C LEU A 47 -10.06 9.36 12.73
N ILE A 48 -10.19 10.69 12.82
CA ILE A 48 -11.41 11.48 13.05
C ILE A 48 -11.74 11.71 14.54
N ARG A 49 -11.12 12.76 15.07
CA ARG A 49 -11.62 13.50 16.25
C ARG A 49 -12.30 14.78 15.74
N ALA A 50 -13.58 14.70 15.44
CA ALA A 50 -14.45 15.88 15.36
C ALA A 50 -15.21 16.03 16.69
N LYS A 51 -15.31 17.26 17.18
CA LYS A 51 -15.68 17.64 18.56
C LYS A 51 -17.20 17.55 18.82
N LYS A 52 -17.56 17.13 20.06
CA LYS A 52 -18.78 17.44 20.88
C LYS A 52 -20.13 16.97 20.26
N LEU A 53 -21.08 16.26 20.90
CA LEU A 53 -21.60 16.19 22.30
C LEU A 53 -22.37 14.81 22.50
N PRO A 54 -23.22 14.53 23.53
CA PRO A 54 -23.21 13.29 24.34
C PRO A 54 -24.32 12.22 24.10
N LEU A 55 -24.00 10.99 24.55
CA LEU A 55 -24.78 9.79 24.97
C LEU A 55 -26.34 9.73 24.95
N LEU A 56 -26.82 8.49 24.67
CA LEU A 56 -28.19 7.86 24.80
C LEU A 56 -29.08 8.03 23.54
N THR A 57 -29.83 7.07 22.96
CA THR A 57 -30.46 5.79 23.39
C THR A 57 -31.08 5.06 22.16
N TRP A 58 -30.98 3.71 22.07
CA TRP A 58 -31.96 2.70 21.56
C TRP A 58 -32.58 2.67 20.12
N LEU A 59 -32.41 1.52 19.45
CA LEU A 59 -33.42 0.69 18.72
C LEU A 59 -34.46 1.35 17.77
N ASN A 60 -34.33 1.15 16.44
CA ASN A 60 -35.37 0.61 15.52
C ASN A 60 -34.97 0.71 14.03
N LEU A 61 -35.36 -0.31 13.24
CA LEU A 61 -35.21 -0.40 11.78
C LEU A 61 -36.35 0.31 11.01
N PRO A 62 -36.15 0.85 9.76
CA PRO A 62 -36.37 0.05 8.53
C PRO A 62 -35.52 0.35 7.24
N ARG A 63 -35.24 -0.74 6.51
CA ARG A 63 -35.05 -0.94 5.04
C ARG A 63 -35.27 0.25 4.07
N ASN A 64 -34.23 0.66 3.31
CA ASN A 64 -34.08 0.57 1.84
C ASN A 64 -32.83 1.36 1.34
N PRO A 65 -32.15 0.92 0.27
CA PRO A 65 -30.91 1.53 -0.21
C PRO A 65 -31.19 2.70 -1.16
N ARG A 66 -30.52 3.84 -0.94
CA ARG A 66 -30.38 4.88 -1.97
C ARG A 66 -28.88 5.15 -2.16
N THR A 67 -28.43 4.79 -3.36
CA THR A 67 -27.36 5.41 -4.15
C THR A 67 -26.12 5.86 -3.39
N LEU A 68 -25.09 5.03 -3.49
CA LEU A 68 -23.68 5.36 -3.24
C LEU A 68 -23.20 6.31 -4.35
N GLU A 69 -23.76 7.52 -4.36
CA GLU A 69 -23.23 8.63 -5.13
C GLU A 69 -21.85 8.99 -4.56
N ASP A 70 -20.91 9.12 -5.50
CA ASP A 70 -19.57 9.68 -5.34
C ASP A 70 -18.49 8.76 -4.77
N ILE A 71 -17.92 7.98 -5.68
CA ILE A 71 -16.54 7.48 -5.65
C ILE A 71 -15.60 8.62 -5.19
N VAL A 72 -15.25 8.64 -3.90
CA VAL A 72 -14.06 9.15 -3.15
C VAL A 72 -13.21 10.32 -3.71
N PHE A 73 -13.65 11.07 -4.73
CA PHE A 73 -12.81 12.08 -5.41
C PHE A 73 -13.28 13.53 -5.27
N PRO A 74 -14.57 13.89 -5.13
CA PRO A 74 -14.96 15.30 -5.02
C PRO A 74 -14.48 15.96 -3.72
N ALA A 75 -14.41 15.22 -2.61
CA ALA A 75 -13.99 15.75 -1.31
C ALA A 75 -12.49 16.15 -1.25
N LEU A 76 -11.63 15.55 -2.09
CA LEU A 76 -10.22 15.91 -2.17
C LEU A 76 -9.98 17.16 -3.03
N TYR A 77 -10.86 17.45 -3.99
CA TYR A 77 -10.73 18.63 -4.85
C TYR A 77 -11.02 19.94 -4.10
N GLU A 78 -11.94 19.92 -3.12
CA GLU A 78 -12.21 21.08 -2.25
C GLU A 78 -11.22 21.19 -1.06
N CYS A 79 -10.56 20.11 -0.65
CA CYS A 79 -9.59 20.09 0.46
C CYS A 79 -8.19 20.61 0.09
N ARG A 80 -8.08 21.61 -0.79
CA ARG A 80 -6.82 22.31 -1.11
C ARG A 80 -6.22 23.15 0.04
N LEU A 81 -6.67 22.95 1.29
CA LEU A 81 -6.28 23.76 2.43
C LEU A 81 -5.96 22.90 3.67
N LYS A 82 -4.66 22.84 4.00
CA LYS A 82 -4.08 22.60 5.33
C LYS A 82 -4.21 21.19 5.93
N ILE A 83 -3.51 20.23 5.36
CA ILE A 83 -3.26 18.93 6.03
C ILE A 83 -1.86 18.94 6.69
N PRO A 84 -1.75 18.78 8.02
CA PRO A 84 -0.46 18.70 8.72
C PRO A 84 0.28 17.38 8.41
N LYS A 85 1.62 17.45 8.51
CA LYS A 85 2.66 16.45 8.19
C LYS A 85 2.47 14.99 8.68
N ARG A 86 1.45 14.68 9.49
CA ARG A 86 1.22 13.37 10.12
C ARG A 86 0.12 12.51 9.48
N LYS A 87 -0.49 12.99 8.39
CA LYS A 87 -1.55 12.30 7.62
C LYS A 87 -1.11 11.88 6.21
N TYR A 88 0.19 11.94 5.92
CA TYR A 88 0.72 11.57 4.60
C TYR A 88 0.77 10.05 4.40
N ASP A 89 0.94 9.28 5.47
CA ASP A 89 0.95 7.81 5.41
C ASP A 89 -0.45 7.27 5.08
N ASP A 90 -1.51 7.88 5.63
CA ASP A 90 -2.93 7.49 5.39
C ASP A 90 -3.42 7.75 3.95
N LEU A 91 -2.76 8.64 3.19
CA LEU A 91 -3.11 8.96 1.79
C LEU A 91 -2.51 7.97 0.78
N GLN A 92 -1.46 7.24 1.18
CA GLN A 92 -0.87 6.17 0.36
C GLN A 92 -1.87 5.02 0.17
N ASP A 93 -2.79 4.81 1.12
CA ASP A 93 -3.62 3.61 1.23
C ASP A 93 -4.90 3.58 0.39
N LEU A 94 -5.22 4.62 -0.40
CA LEU A 94 -6.52 4.64 -1.09
C LEU A 94 -6.52 3.89 -2.44
N LEU A 95 -5.39 3.85 -3.17
CA LEU A 95 -5.27 3.18 -4.48
C LEU A 95 -3.88 2.58 -4.76
N GLN A 96 -2.89 2.85 -3.89
CA GLN A 96 -1.49 2.42 -4.03
C GLN A 96 -1.17 1.36 -2.97
N ASN A 97 -0.24 0.43 -3.24
CA ASN A 97 0.28 -0.52 -2.25
C ASN A 97 -0.84 -1.31 -1.53
N THR A 98 -1.01 -1.14 -0.23
CA THR A 98 -2.05 -1.74 0.63
C THR A 98 -3.46 -1.32 0.21
N GLY A 99 -3.61 -0.12 -0.35
CA GLY A 99 -4.84 0.31 -1.02
C GLY A 99 -5.16 -0.51 -2.27
N ALA A 100 -4.14 -0.77 -3.10
CA ALA A 100 -4.27 -1.59 -4.30
C ALA A 100 -4.60 -3.07 -3.96
N VAL A 101 -4.02 -3.59 -2.87
CA VAL A 101 -4.42 -4.88 -2.27
C VAL A 101 -5.90 -4.86 -1.90
N THR A 102 -6.34 -3.81 -1.19
CA THR A 102 -7.75 -3.69 -0.77
C THR A 102 -8.69 -3.64 -1.97
N VAL A 103 -8.37 -2.89 -3.02
CA VAL A 103 -9.16 -2.85 -4.26
C VAL A 103 -9.29 -4.24 -4.89
N THR A 104 -8.19 -4.99 -4.96
CA THR A 104 -8.19 -6.32 -5.58
C THR A 104 -8.81 -7.40 -4.67
N ASP A 105 -8.76 -7.24 -3.35
CA ASP A 105 -9.53 -8.06 -2.39
C ASP A 105 -11.03 -7.76 -2.49
N LEU A 106 -11.43 -6.49 -2.69
CA LEU A 106 -12.81 -6.11 -2.99
C LEU A 106 -13.28 -6.74 -4.31
N MET A 107 -12.45 -6.72 -5.35
CA MET A 107 -12.74 -7.44 -6.60
C MET A 107 -12.91 -8.93 -6.40
N ALA A 108 -12.13 -9.56 -5.51
CA ALA A 108 -12.25 -10.98 -5.23
C ALA A 108 -13.42 -11.32 -4.29
N SER A 109 -13.98 -10.33 -3.57
CA SER A 109 -15.00 -10.56 -2.55
C SER A 109 -16.41 -10.62 -3.12
N PRO A 110 -17.19 -11.70 -2.86
CA PRO A 110 -18.60 -11.73 -3.19
C PRO A 110 -19.43 -10.64 -2.51
N MET A 111 -18.95 -10.08 -1.39
CA MET A 111 -19.65 -9.03 -0.64
C MET A 111 -19.59 -7.66 -1.33
N ALA A 112 -18.61 -7.45 -2.20
CA ALA A 112 -18.42 -6.18 -2.90
C ALA A 112 -18.95 -6.21 -4.35
N GLN A 113 -19.57 -7.31 -4.76
CA GLN A 113 -20.10 -7.47 -6.11
C GLN A 113 -21.15 -6.38 -6.40
N GLY A 114 -20.94 -5.62 -7.48
CA GLY A 114 -21.85 -4.56 -7.92
C GLY A 114 -21.76 -3.25 -7.13
N LEU A 115 -20.81 -3.10 -6.20
CA LEU A 115 -20.60 -1.85 -5.44
C LEU A 115 -19.74 -0.81 -6.17
N PHE A 116 -19.01 -1.23 -7.19
CA PHE A 116 -18.14 -0.37 -7.99
C PHE A 116 -18.23 -0.78 -9.46
N HIS A 117 -17.84 0.15 -10.34
CA HIS A 117 -18.00 0.01 -11.78
C HIS A 117 -16.66 -0.07 -12.52
N ARG A 118 -15.56 0.25 -11.83
CA ARG A 118 -14.18 0.29 -12.34
C ARG A 118 -13.21 0.11 -11.16
N ALA A 119 -12.03 -0.43 -11.43
CA ALA A 119 -10.99 -0.63 -10.44
C ALA A 119 -9.65 -0.04 -10.90
N ILE A 120 -8.97 0.66 -9.98
CA ILE A 120 -7.61 1.16 -10.17
C ILE A 120 -6.76 0.61 -9.02
N ALA A 121 -5.67 -0.08 -9.33
CA ALA A 121 -4.79 -0.68 -8.33
C ALA A 121 -3.32 -0.48 -8.72
N ALA A 122 -2.61 0.36 -7.98
CA ALA A 122 -1.25 0.79 -8.31
C ALA A 122 -0.21 0.18 -7.35
N SER A 123 0.84 -0.44 -7.90
CA SER A 123 1.94 -1.07 -7.16
C SER A 123 1.50 -1.98 -6.00
N GLY A 124 0.42 -2.74 -6.19
CA GLY A 124 -0.04 -3.73 -5.21
C GLY A 124 -1.22 -4.55 -5.74
N THR A 125 -1.42 -5.73 -5.16
CA THR A 125 -2.49 -6.66 -5.50
C THR A 125 -2.72 -7.70 -4.42
N ALA A 126 -3.93 -8.24 -4.41
CA ALA A 126 -4.39 -9.45 -3.77
C ALA A 126 -3.57 -10.72 -4.10
N LEU A 127 -2.48 -10.64 -4.85
CA LEU A 127 -1.59 -11.77 -5.14
C LEU A 127 -0.20 -11.62 -4.51
N ASN A 128 0.17 -10.43 -4.04
CA ASN A 128 1.52 -10.20 -3.52
C ASN A 128 1.86 -11.09 -2.32
N ILE A 129 3.13 -11.44 -2.18
CA ILE A 129 3.63 -12.27 -1.07
C ILE A 129 3.40 -11.69 0.33
N TRP A 130 3.28 -10.35 0.44
CA TRP A 130 3.25 -9.62 1.70
C TRP A 130 1.84 -9.21 2.13
N ARG A 131 0.82 -9.57 1.32
CA ARG A 131 -0.50 -8.94 1.42
C ARG A 131 -1.51 -9.72 2.24
N THR A 132 -1.79 -11.00 1.95
CA THR A 132 -2.85 -11.76 2.63
C THR A 132 -2.34 -13.11 3.06
N GLY A 133 -2.64 -13.40 4.30
CA GLY A 133 -2.42 -14.71 4.87
C GLY A 133 -3.36 -15.73 4.23
N THR A 134 -2.81 -16.54 3.33
CA THR A 134 -3.48 -17.71 2.75
C THR A 134 -3.14 -18.96 3.56
N ASN A 135 -1.95 -19.01 4.16
CA ASN A 135 -1.56 -20.05 5.12
C ASN A 135 -2.05 -19.71 6.53
N SER A 136 -3.16 -20.33 6.93
CA SER A 136 -3.75 -20.12 8.26
C SER A 136 -2.79 -20.45 9.41
N ALA A 137 -1.85 -21.39 9.23
CA ALA A 137 -0.88 -21.74 10.26
C ALA A 137 0.10 -20.60 10.56
N ASP A 138 0.60 -19.92 9.53
CA ASP A 138 1.56 -18.83 9.69
C ASP A 138 0.91 -17.59 10.29
N VAL A 139 -0.32 -17.27 9.86
CA VAL A 139 -1.15 -16.19 10.41
C VAL A 139 -1.40 -16.43 11.90
N ILE A 140 -1.85 -17.63 12.27
CA ILE A 140 -2.13 -17.98 13.67
C ILE A 140 -0.85 -17.91 14.50
N LYS A 141 0.29 -18.40 13.99
CA LYS A 141 1.57 -18.34 14.68
C LYS A 141 1.97 -16.90 14.99
N GLY A 142 1.86 -15.99 14.02
CA GLY A 142 2.14 -14.57 14.23
C GLY A 142 1.19 -13.92 15.24
N ALA A 143 -0.12 -14.18 15.11
CA ALA A 143 -1.13 -13.64 16.02
C ALA A 143 -0.91 -14.09 17.48
N LEU A 144 -0.53 -15.35 17.70
CA LEU A 144 -0.18 -15.87 19.02
C LEU A 144 1.09 -15.22 19.57
N ALA A 145 2.09 -14.97 18.72
CA ALA A 145 3.32 -14.32 19.13
C ALA A 145 3.10 -12.84 19.55
N VAL A 146 2.20 -12.12 18.87
CA VAL A 146 1.76 -10.78 19.27
C VAL A 146 0.96 -10.84 20.57
N SER A 147 0.05 -11.82 20.69
CA SER A 147 -0.76 -12.01 21.90
C SER A 147 0.08 -12.33 23.14
N GLN A 148 1.18 -13.06 22.98
CA GLN A 148 2.13 -13.35 24.05
C GLN A 148 2.84 -12.08 24.53
N ARG A 149 3.29 -11.23 23.60
CA ARG A 149 3.91 -9.93 23.94
C ARG A 149 2.93 -8.98 24.63
N ALA A 150 1.64 -9.08 24.31
CA ALA A 150 0.58 -8.33 24.99
C ALA A 150 0.22 -8.88 26.39
N GLY A 151 0.81 -10.00 26.81
CA GLY A 151 0.47 -10.66 28.07
C GLY A 151 -0.88 -11.41 28.04
N CYS A 152 -1.45 -11.61 26.86
CA CYS A 152 -2.73 -12.29 26.66
C CYS A 152 -2.61 -13.79 26.37
N TYR A 153 -1.39 -14.30 26.22
CA TYR A 153 -1.09 -15.71 26.00
C TYR A 153 0.24 -16.07 26.66
N ASP A 154 0.32 -17.23 27.31
CA ASP A 154 1.53 -17.65 28.05
C ASP A 154 2.59 -18.30 27.15
N GLY A 155 2.23 -18.70 25.93
CA GLY A 155 3.11 -19.41 25.00
C GLY A 155 3.34 -20.89 25.33
N LEU A 156 2.69 -21.41 26.39
CA LEU A 156 2.91 -22.77 26.91
C LEU A 156 1.62 -23.60 26.89
N SER A 157 0.50 -22.98 27.22
CA SER A 157 -0.81 -23.62 27.26
C SER A 157 -1.39 -23.77 25.85
N ALA A 158 -2.34 -24.69 25.67
CA ALA A 158 -3.09 -24.74 24.43
C ALA A 158 -3.84 -23.41 24.21
N PRO A 159 -3.72 -22.77 23.03
CA PRO A 159 -4.31 -21.46 22.79
C PRO A 159 -5.83 -21.53 22.80
N ASP A 160 -6.47 -20.75 23.68
CA ASP A 160 -7.92 -20.54 23.68
C ASP A 160 -8.25 -19.22 22.98
N SER A 161 -8.66 -19.28 21.71
CA SER A 161 -8.90 -18.09 20.88
C SER A 161 -9.93 -17.14 21.49
N GLY A 162 -10.93 -17.65 22.21
CA GLY A 162 -11.95 -16.83 22.86
C GLY A 162 -11.39 -15.98 24.00
N SER A 163 -10.57 -16.56 24.87
CA SER A 163 -9.95 -15.86 26.00
C SER A 163 -8.85 -14.92 25.55
N ILE A 164 -8.02 -15.36 24.59
CA ILE A 164 -7.01 -14.51 23.96
C ILE A 164 -7.69 -13.29 23.32
N GLY A 165 -8.75 -13.50 22.52
CA GLY A 165 -9.49 -12.42 21.87
C GLY A 165 -10.06 -11.39 22.86
N ARG A 166 -10.72 -11.87 23.93
CA ARG A 166 -11.25 -10.96 24.99
C ARG A 166 -10.15 -10.18 25.69
N CYS A 167 -9.01 -10.81 25.98
CA CYS A 167 -7.86 -10.11 26.56
C CYS A 167 -7.34 -9.04 25.60
N MET A 168 -7.11 -9.39 24.33
CA MET A 168 -6.59 -8.48 23.31
C MET A 168 -7.50 -7.25 23.12
N GLN A 169 -8.83 -7.42 23.20
CA GLN A 169 -9.80 -6.32 23.18
C GLN A 169 -9.68 -5.35 24.36
N SER A 170 -9.15 -5.80 25.50
CA SER A 170 -8.92 -4.97 26.69
C SER A 170 -7.58 -4.24 26.70
N VAL A 171 -6.65 -4.62 25.81
CA VAL A 171 -5.33 -3.99 25.72
C VAL A 171 -5.47 -2.58 25.12
N PRO A 172 -4.84 -1.54 25.71
CA PRO A 172 -4.86 -0.21 25.12
C PRO A 172 -4.33 -0.20 23.69
N GLY A 173 -5.06 0.45 22.76
CA GLY A 173 -4.70 0.43 21.34
C GLY A 173 -3.29 0.95 21.04
N LEU A 174 -2.83 2.01 21.73
CA LEU A 174 -1.47 2.52 21.55
C LEU A 174 -0.40 1.49 21.96
N LEU A 175 -0.68 0.70 23.00
CA LEU A 175 0.21 -0.38 23.43
C LEU A 175 0.25 -1.51 22.39
N LEU A 176 -0.89 -1.85 21.78
CA LEU A 176 -0.94 -2.83 20.68
C LEU A 176 -0.09 -2.39 19.48
N VAL A 177 -0.11 -1.10 19.13
CA VAL A 177 0.74 -0.56 18.06
C VAL A 177 2.22 -0.71 18.38
N THR A 178 2.64 -0.40 19.62
CA THR A 178 4.03 -0.59 20.05
C THR A 178 4.46 -2.05 20.03
N ILE A 179 3.63 -2.96 20.54
CA ILE A 179 3.88 -4.40 20.53
C ILE A 179 4.03 -4.91 19.10
N LEU A 180 3.18 -4.43 18.20
CA LEU A 180 3.24 -4.78 16.79
C LEU A 180 4.55 -4.33 16.16
N ASP A 181 4.98 -3.08 16.38
CA ASP A 181 6.27 -2.58 15.86
C ASP A 181 7.45 -3.43 16.38
N GLU A 182 7.45 -3.78 17.67
CA GLU A 182 8.46 -4.66 18.26
C GLU A 182 8.47 -6.06 17.62
N TYR A 183 7.29 -6.62 17.35
CA TYR A 183 7.15 -7.87 16.63
C TYR A 183 7.74 -7.77 15.22
N GLN A 184 7.36 -6.75 14.45
CA GLN A 184 7.82 -6.55 13.08
C GLN A 184 9.33 -6.32 13.01
N LEU A 185 9.91 -5.57 13.96
CA LEU A 185 11.36 -5.38 14.07
C LEU A 185 12.08 -6.71 14.38
N ALA A 186 11.51 -7.54 15.24
CA ALA A 186 12.06 -8.87 15.51
C ALA A 186 12.04 -9.76 14.26
N GLU A 187 10.93 -9.78 13.51
CA GLU A 187 10.85 -10.52 12.24
C GLU A 187 11.88 -10.03 11.22
N ARG A 188 12.06 -8.71 11.12
CA ARG A 188 13.01 -8.11 10.18
C ARG A 188 14.46 -8.44 10.52
N ARG A 189 14.80 -8.51 11.81
CA ARG A 189 16.14 -8.96 12.25
C ARG A 189 16.44 -10.41 11.88
N GLU A 190 15.41 -11.24 11.70
CA GLU A 190 15.52 -12.63 11.24
C GLU A 190 15.50 -12.76 9.71
N GLY A 191 15.50 -11.65 8.97
CA GLY A 191 15.51 -11.65 7.50
C GLY A 191 14.13 -11.80 6.86
N ARG A 192 13.05 -11.59 7.62
CA ARG A 192 11.67 -11.51 7.09
C ARG A 192 11.28 -10.05 6.83
N LEU A 193 10.14 -9.80 6.19
CA LEU A 193 9.71 -8.43 5.86
C LEU A 193 8.92 -7.73 6.99
N GLY A 194 8.41 -8.49 7.97
CA GLY A 194 7.64 -7.95 9.09
C GLY A 194 6.18 -7.65 8.76
N PHE A 195 5.56 -8.43 7.87
CA PHE A 195 4.16 -8.22 7.45
C PHE A 195 3.20 -9.32 7.93
N SER A 196 3.68 -10.36 8.63
CA SER A 196 2.92 -11.60 8.87
C SER A 196 1.63 -11.46 9.70
N VAL A 197 1.39 -10.32 10.36
CA VAL A 197 0.26 -10.09 11.26
C VAL A 197 -0.58 -8.85 10.93
N VAL A 198 -0.28 -8.17 9.82
CA VAL A 198 -0.93 -6.91 9.39
C VAL A 198 -1.66 -7.04 8.05
N SER A 199 -2.00 -8.27 7.70
CA SER A 199 -2.51 -8.66 6.40
C SER A 199 -3.97 -9.08 6.48
N PRO A 200 -4.81 -8.79 5.47
CA PRO A 200 -6.08 -9.50 5.30
C PRO A 200 -5.85 -11.01 5.33
N VAL A 201 -6.89 -11.78 5.66
CA VAL A 201 -6.78 -13.24 5.80
C VAL A 201 -7.91 -13.92 5.06
N VAL A 202 -7.60 -15.05 4.43
CA VAL A 202 -8.64 -15.92 3.88
C VAL A 202 -9.43 -16.51 5.04
N GLN A 203 -10.74 -16.27 5.05
CA GLN A 203 -11.68 -16.77 6.06
C GLN A 203 -12.09 -18.21 5.72
N SER A 204 -11.11 -19.12 5.72
CA SER A 204 -11.30 -20.55 5.41
C SER A 204 -12.14 -21.28 6.47
N PHE A 205 -12.20 -20.77 7.69
CA PHE A 205 -12.98 -21.31 8.81
C PHE A 205 -14.49 -21.03 8.69
N GLU A 206 -15.33 -21.86 9.30
CA GLU A 206 -16.79 -21.72 9.20
C GLU A 206 -17.28 -20.48 9.97
N MET A 207 -18.02 -19.60 9.29
CA MET A 207 -18.66 -18.43 9.88
C MET A 207 -20.16 -18.55 9.68
N VAL A 208 -20.90 -18.92 10.73
CA VAL A 208 -22.34 -19.20 10.65
C VAL A 208 -23.16 -17.91 10.73
N MET A 209 -22.66 -16.88 11.42
CA MET A 209 -23.41 -15.63 11.66
C MET A 209 -23.12 -14.50 10.67
N PHE A 210 -22.01 -14.55 9.94
CA PHE A 210 -21.58 -13.44 9.07
C PHE A 210 -21.10 -13.94 7.71
N PRO A 211 -21.39 -13.21 6.62
CA PRO A 211 -20.82 -13.52 5.32
C PRO A 211 -19.30 -13.38 5.38
N LYS A 212 -18.62 -14.30 4.70
CA LYS A 212 -17.17 -14.24 4.50
C LYS A 212 -16.84 -13.22 3.41
N PHE A 213 -16.02 -12.25 3.76
CA PHE A 213 -15.42 -11.27 2.87
C PHE A 213 -14.47 -11.95 1.88
N LEU A 214 -13.46 -12.68 2.37
CA LEU A 214 -12.54 -13.48 1.55
C LEU A 214 -12.75 -14.96 1.84
N ARG A 215 -13.52 -15.66 0.98
CA ARG A 215 -13.85 -17.08 1.16
C ARG A 215 -12.69 -18.02 0.85
N GLU A 216 -11.85 -17.60 -0.07
CA GLU A 216 -10.76 -18.37 -0.65
C GLU A 216 -9.65 -17.40 -1.07
N ASP A 217 -8.52 -17.94 -1.52
CA ASP A 217 -7.40 -17.13 -1.99
C ASP A 217 -7.77 -16.36 -3.27
N PRO A 218 -7.66 -15.02 -3.30
CA PRO A 218 -7.84 -14.23 -4.51
C PRO A 218 -7.02 -14.70 -5.71
N ALA A 219 -5.85 -15.31 -5.51
CA ALA A 219 -5.10 -15.91 -6.62
C ALA A 219 -5.93 -16.95 -7.41
N ILE A 220 -6.79 -17.71 -6.71
CA ILE A 220 -7.72 -18.66 -7.33
C ILE A 220 -8.86 -17.91 -8.02
N VAL A 221 -9.45 -16.92 -7.34
CA VAL A 221 -10.57 -16.12 -7.87
C VAL A 221 -10.22 -15.48 -9.23
N PHE A 222 -9.08 -14.78 -9.31
CA PHE A 222 -8.59 -14.17 -10.56
C PHE A 222 -8.18 -15.22 -11.60
N ALA A 223 -7.60 -16.36 -11.19
CA ALA A 223 -7.24 -17.43 -12.13
C ALA A 223 -8.47 -18.09 -12.78
N GLU A 224 -9.61 -18.07 -12.10
CA GLU A 224 -10.88 -18.61 -12.58
C GLU A 224 -11.78 -17.56 -13.24
N GLY A 225 -11.45 -16.26 -13.16
CA GLY A 225 -12.27 -15.19 -13.74
C GLY A 225 -13.54 -14.89 -12.94
N ARG A 226 -13.51 -15.12 -11.63
CA ARG A 226 -14.67 -14.95 -10.72
C ARG A 226 -14.68 -13.62 -9.98
N GLU A 227 -13.69 -12.78 -10.21
CA GLU A 227 -13.63 -11.42 -9.67
C GLU A 227 -14.77 -10.54 -10.19
N ALA A 228 -14.96 -9.38 -9.56
CA ALA A 228 -15.91 -8.38 -9.99
C ALA A 228 -15.70 -8.00 -11.48
N PRO A 229 -16.73 -8.10 -12.34
CA PRO A 229 -16.61 -7.93 -13.78
C PRO A 229 -16.63 -6.44 -14.14
N VAL A 230 -15.57 -5.72 -13.79
CA VAL A 230 -15.40 -4.29 -14.09
C VAL A 230 -14.08 -4.04 -14.82
N PRO A 231 -13.95 -2.98 -15.64
CA PRO A 231 -12.67 -2.58 -16.19
C PRO A 231 -11.61 -2.35 -15.11
N LEU A 232 -10.36 -2.70 -15.42
CA LEU A 232 -9.22 -2.64 -14.49
C LEU A 232 -8.06 -1.84 -15.07
N MET A 233 -7.52 -0.91 -14.29
CA MET A 233 -6.25 -0.24 -14.56
C MET A 233 -5.26 -0.58 -13.45
N MET A 234 -4.08 -1.07 -13.81
CA MET A 234 -3.02 -1.37 -12.84
C MET A 234 -1.68 -0.78 -13.27
N SER A 235 -0.82 -0.53 -12.28
CA SER A 235 0.50 0.05 -12.51
C SER A 235 1.59 -0.54 -11.62
N THR A 236 2.83 -0.27 -12.00
CA THR A 236 4.01 -0.31 -11.12
C THR A 236 4.94 0.85 -11.44
N THR A 237 5.79 1.21 -10.48
CA THR A 237 6.92 2.10 -10.77
C THR A 237 8.11 1.31 -11.32
N LYS A 238 9.00 1.97 -12.07
CA LYS A 238 10.14 1.33 -12.73
C LYS A 238 11.01 0.53 -11.77
N HIS A 239 11.20 1.03 -10.54
CA HIS A 239 12.06 0.43 -9.51
C HIS A 239 11.29 0.20 -8.21
N ASP A 240 10.04 -0.24 -8.30
CA ASP A 240 9.12 -0.49 -7.18
C ASP A 240 9.76 -1.25 -6.00
N GLY A 241 10.58 -2.26 -6.31
CA GLY A 241 11.24 -3.08 -5.30
C GLY A 241 12.32 -2.39 -4.50
N SER A 242 12.79 -1.21 -4.92
CA SER A 242 13.79 -0.45 -4.15
C SER A 242 13.32 -0.17 -2.73
N ASN A 243 12.02 0.04 -2.50
CA ASN A 243 11.42 0.20 -1.17
C ASN A 243 11.65 -1.03 -0.26
N ILE A 244 11.26 -2.21 -0.71
CA ILE A 244 11.43 -3.46 0.05
C ILE A 244 12.92 -3.80 0.18
N MET A 245 13.74 -3.53 -0.84
CA MET A 245 15.18 -3.68 -0.77
C MET A 245 15.81 -2.73 0.28
N GLY A 246 15.35 -1.48 0.35
CA GLY A 246 15.79 -0.51 1.36
C GLY A 246 15.40 -0.91 2.78
N LEU A 247 14.19 -1.44 2.95
CA LEU A 247 13.74 -2.03 4.21
C LEU A 247 14.63 -3.20 4.63
N PHE A 248 14.84 -4.17 3.74
CA PHE A 248 15.69 -5.34 3.97
C PHE A 248 17.14 -4.94 4.26
N TYR A 249 17.70 -4.01 3.48
CA TYR A 249 19.05 -3.50 3.70
C TYR A 249 19.21 -2.90 5.10
N ASN A 250 18.31 -2.00 5.51
CA ASN A 250 18.46 -1.31 6.80
C ASN A 250 18.12 -2.21 7.98
N ARG A 251 16.97 -2.91 7.94
CA ARG A 251 16.42 -3.63 9.10
C ARG A 251 16.94 -5.05 9.26
N PHE A 252 17.61 -5.58 8.25
CA PHE A 252 18.24 -6.89 8.32
C PHE A 252 19.75 -6.81 8.10
N LEU A 253 20.23 -6.34 6.93
CA LEU A 253 21.67 -6.38 6.63
C LEU A 253 22.47 -5.47 7.56
N ARG A 254 22.11 -4.19 7.64
CA ARG A 254 22.84 -3.20 8.44
C ARG A 254 22.66 -3.43 9.94
N ASP A 255 21.44 -3.67 10.40
CA ASP A 255 21.14 -3.93 11.82
C ASP A 255 21.89 -5.17 12.36
N ASN A 256 22.19 -6.16 11.51
CA ASN A 256 22.99 -7.34 11.87
C ASN A 256 24.48 -7.23 11.48
N GLY A 257 24.95 -6.10 10.93
CA GLY A 257 26.34 -5.91 10.51
C GLY A 257 26.79 -6.79 9.33
N LEU A 258 25.85 -7.21 8.48
CA LEU A 258 26.07 -8.08 7.32
C LEU A 258 26.35 -7.31 6.03
N ASP A 259 26.05 -6.01 5.99
CA ASP A 259 26.18 -5.14 4.80
C ASP A 259 27.62 -5.00 4.28
N ARG A 260 28.62 -5.35 5.09
CA ARG A 260 30.06 -5.36 4.74
C ARG A 260 30.71 -6.75 4.83
N ASN A 261 29.94 -7.78 5.15
CA ASN A 261 30.45 -9.13 5.29
C ASN A 261 30.56 -9.80 3.90
N VAL A 262 31.76 -9.80 3.32
CA VAL A 262 32.01 -10.31 1.96
C VAL A 262 31.54 -11.74 1.77
N THR A 263 31.73 -12.61 2.76
CA THR A 263 31.29 -14.02 2.71
C THR A 263 29.78 -14.09 2.65
N TYR A 264 29.08 -13.39 3.54
CA TYR A 264 27.62 -13.37 3.56
C TYR A 264 27.05 -12.78 2.26
N LEU A 265 27.59 -11.65 1.81
CA LEU A 265 27.16 -11.00 0.58
C LEU A 265 27.33 -11.93 -0.64
N ARG A 266 28.37 -12.76 -0.66
CA ARG A 266 28.64 -13.69 -1.76
C ARG A 266 27.73 -14.92 -1.74
N TYR A 267 27.49 -15.51 -0.57
CA TYR A 267 26.87 -16.84 -0.49
C TYR A 267 25.43 -16.83 0.04
N ASP A 268 25.08 -15.88 0.90
CA ASP A 268 23.84 -15.93 1.69
C ASP A 268 22.88 -14.78 1.38
N LEU A 269 23.34 -13.68 0.79
CA LEU A 269 22.50 -12.50 0.53
C LEU A 269 21.33 -12.80 -0.41
N VAL A 270 21.58 -13.39 -1.59
CA VAL A 270 20.52 -13.66 -2.56
C VAL A 270 19.54 -14.72 -2.02
N PRO A 271 20.00 -15.86 -1.44
CA PRO A 271 19.09 -16.79 -0.78
C PRO A 271 18.24 -16.15 0.33
N ALA A 272 18.84 -15.33 1.19
CA ALA A 272 18.12 -14.63 2.25
C ALA A 272 17.07 -13.67 1.68
N ALA A 273 17.40 -12.90 0.65
CA ALA A 273 16.47 -12.01 -0.02
C ALA A 273 15.31 -12.79 -0.67
N LEU A 274 15.59 -13.88 -1.39
CA LEU A 274 14.57 -14.71 -2.04
C LEU A 274 13.66 -15.41 -1.03
N ASN A 275 14.21 -15.88 0.10
CA ASN A 275 13.41 -16.40 1.20
C ASN A 275 12.50 -15.33 1.82
N ALA A 276 13.02 -14.11 2.03
CA ALA A 276 12.21 -12.98 2.51
C ALA A 276 11.08 -12.65 1.53
N LEU A 277 11.34 -12.85 0.23
CA LEU A 277 10.41 -12.66 -0.87
C LEU A 277 9.50 -13.89 -1.10
N GLY A 278 9.49 -14.87 -0.20
CA GLY A 278 8.60 -16.03 -0.29
C GLY A 278 8.91 -16.97 -1.46
N VAL A 279 10.11 -16.90 -2.05
CA VAL A 279 10.54 -17.79 -3.13
C VAL A 279 11.21 -19.03 -2.52
N PRO A 280 10.54 -20.20 -2.50
CA PRO A 280 11.14 -21.42 -1.95
C PRO A 280 12.23 -21.97 -2.88
N ASP A 281 13.29 -22.54 -2.29
CA ASP A 281 14.33 -23.25 -3.05
C ASP A 281 14.04 -24.76 -3.13
N ILE A 282 12.85 -25.11 -3.64
CA ILE A 282 12.40 -26.51 -3.69
C ILE A 282 11.86 -26.84 -5.10
N PRO A 283 12.51 -27.77 -5.84
CA PRO A 283 13.81 -28.39 -5.55
C PRO A 283 14.94 -27.35 -5.55
N GLY A 284 16.04 -27.64 -4.85
CA GLY A 284 17.16 -26.70 -4.72
C GLY A 284 17.77 -26.27 -6.06
N GLY A 285 18.29 -25.04 -6.10
CA GLY A 285 18.92 -24.45 -7.29
C GLY A 285 18.10 -23.38 -8.00
N ILE A 286 16.87 -23.13 -7.56
CA ILE A 286 16.04 -21.99 -8.02
C ILE A 286 16.74 -20.68 -7.63
N HIS A 287 17.22 -20.59 -6.40
CA HIS A 287 17.93 -19.41 -5.90
C HIS A 287 19.19 -19.11 -6.71
N GLU A 288 19.98 -20.15 -7.02
CA GLU A 288 21.20 -20.01 -7.84
C GLU A 288 20.88 -19.58 -9.27
N THR A 289 19.80 -20.10 -9.86
CA THR A 289 19.35 -19.73 -11.20
C THR A 289 18.95 -18.26 -11.24
N ILE A 290 18.12 -17.81 -10.29
CA ILE A 290 17.71 -16.41 -10.18
C ILE A 290 18.93 -15.51 -9.94
N SER A 291 19.83 -15.90 -9.04
CA SER A 291 21.07 -15.18 -8.76
C SER A 291 21.88 -14.93 -10.04
N ARG A 292 22.11 -15.98 -10.84
CA ARG A 292 22.85 -15.86 -12.11
C ARG A 292 22.12 -15.02 -13.15
N THR A 293 20.81 -15.19 -13.29
CA THR A 293 20.00 -14.46 -14.26
C THR A 293 20.00 -12.95 -13.99
N TYR A 294 19.88 -12.55 -12.72
CA TYR A 294 19.71 -11.14 -12.35
C TYR A 294 21.03 -10.43 -12.05
N LEU A 295 22.02 -11.11 -11.47
CA LEU A 295 23.27 -10.48 -11.04
C LEU A 295 24.44 -10.78 -11.99
N GLY A 296 24.34 -11.73 -12.91
CA GLY A 296 25.46 -12.12 -13.78
C GLY A 296 26.68 -12.49 -12.94
N ASP A 297 27.88 -11.98 -13.27
CA ASP A 297 29.08 -12.24 -12.48
C ASP A 297 29.08 -11.57 -11.09
N ALA A 298 28.22 -10.55 -10.87
CA ALA A 298 28.25 -9.76 -9.64
C ALA A 298 27.91 -10.56 -8.39
N HIS A 299 27.12 -11.65 -8.49
CA HIS A 299 26.82 -12.51 -7.35
C HIS A 299 28.08 -13.11 -6.70
N ASN A 300 29.17 -13.25 -7.48
CA ASN A 300 30.43 -13.79 -6.99
C ASN A 300 31.33 -12.75 -6.33
N PHE A 301 31.01 -11.45 -6.30
CA PHE A 301 31.95 -10.45 -5.80
C PHE A 301 31.87 -10.21 -4.30
N GLY A 302 30.76 -10.56 -3.65
CA GLY A 302 30.55 -10.25 -2.23
C GLY A 302 30.60 -8.75 -1.96
N ASN A 303 30.12 -7.95 -2.92
CA ASN A 303 30.13 -6.49 -2.88
C ASN A 303 28.73 -5.98 -3.24
N PHE A 304 28.02 -5.45 -2.23
CA PHE A 304 26.65 -5.00 -2.39
C PHE A 304 26.51 -3.94 -3.48
N SER A 305 27.45 -3.00 -3.62
CA SER A 305 27.40 -1.95 -4.64
C SER A 305 27.51 -2.46 -6.08
N LEU A 306 28.04 -3.66 -6.28
CA LEU A 306 28.05 -4.33 -7.59
C LEU A 306 26.80 -5.20 -7.80
N MET A 307 26.16 -5.64 -6.72
CA MET A 307 25.00 -6.54 -6.74
C MET A 307 23.66 -5.79 -6.74
N TYR A 308 23.61 -4.57 -6.20
CA TYR A 308 22.35 -3.83 -6.00
C TYR A 308 21.51 -3.66 -7.28
N PRO A 309 22.06 -3.49 -8.51
CA PRO A 309 21.28 -3.45 -9.74
C PRO A 309 20.36 -4.66 -9.90
N GLY A 310 20.95 -5.87 -9.86
CA GLY A 310 20.21 -7.12 -10.00
C GLY A 310 19.33 -7.41 -8.80
N LEU A 311 19.76 -7.04 -7.60
CA LEU A 311 18.92 -7.14 -6.39
C LEU A 311 17.67 -6.26 -6.52
N MET A 312 17.80 -5.04 -7.02
CA MET A 312 16.66 -4.13 -7.21
C MET A 312 15.64 -4.71 -8.18
N ASP A 313 16.10 -5.36 -9.24
CA ASP A 313 15.25 -6.08 -10.20
C ASP A 313 14.57 -7.28 -9.53
N ILE A 314 15.30 -8.11 -8.76
CA ILE A 314 14.73 -9.20 -7.96
C ILE A 314 13.62 -8.68 -7.04
N PHE A 315 13.92 -7.69 -6.19
CA PHE A 315 12.93 -7.13 -5.27
C PHE A 315 11.74 -6.52 -6.02
N SER A 316 11.94 -5.91 -7.18
CA SER A 316 10.85 -5.30 -7.96
C SER A 316 9.92 -6.35 -8.54
N VAL A 317 10.49 -7.44 -9.07
CA VAL A 317 9.72 -8.54 -9.69
C VAL A 317 8.95 -9.31 -8.63
N PHE A 318 9.64 -9.78 -7.59
CA PHE A 318 9.04 -10.70 -6.62
C PHE A 318 8.21 -9.99 -5.53
N SER A 319 8.37 -8.68 -5.32
CA SER A 319 7.51 -7.94 -4.37
C SER A 319 6.28 -7.31 -5.02
N TYR A 320 6.38 -6.88 -6.30
CA TYR A 320 5.34 -6.07 -6.95
C TYR A 320 5.08 -6.48 -8.41
N LYS A 321 6.02 -6.23 -9.33
CA LYS A 321 5.80 -6.30 -10.80
C LYS A 321 5.22 -7.65 -11.24
N GLY A 322 5.75 -8.76 -10.74
CA GLY A 322 5.32 -10.10 -11.14
C GLY A 322 3.84 -10.34 -10.81
N ASP A 323 3.46 -10.19 -9.55
CA ASP A 323 2.09 -10.47 -9.10
C ASP A 323 1.09 -9.41 -9.59
N CYS A 324 1.47 -8.14 -9.61
CA CYS A 324 0.62 -7.07 -10.14
C CYS A 324 0.34 -7.29 -11.63
N TYR A 325 1.38 -7.57 -12.44
CA TYR A 325 1.20 -7.87 -13.86
C TYR A 325 0.40 -9.15 -14.07
N LYS A 326 0.69 -10.20 -13.29
CA LYS A 326 -0.09 -11.45 -13.32
C LYS A 326 -1.57 -11.22 -13.03
N THR A 327 -1.90 -10.35 -12.07
CA THR A 327 -3.29 -10.00 -11.74
C THR A 327 -3.98 -9.34 -12.93
N ALA A 328 -3.38 -8.29 -13.50
CA ALA A 328 -3.92 -7.60 -14.67
C ALA A 328 -4.04 -8.55 -15.88
N PHE A 329 -3.04 -9.38 -16.11
CA PHE A 329 -3.01 -10.33 -17.22
C PHE A 329 -4.07 -11.43 -17.09
N LEU A 330 -4.27 -11.98 -15.87
CA LEU A 330 -5.34 -12.91 -15.59
C LEU A 330 -6.70 -12.26 -15.80
N HIS A 331 -6.92 -11.07 -15.27
CA HIS A 331 -8.18 -10.35 -15.42
C HIS A 331 -8.53 -10.11 -16.90
N SER A 332 -7.58 -9.56 -17.68
CA SER A 332 -7.73 -9.36 -19.13
C SER A 332 -8.10 -10.66 -19.85
N ARG A 333 -7.37 -11.75 -19.57
CA ARG A 333 -7.55 -13.03 -20.24
C ARG A 333 -8.84 -13.74 -19.86
N LYS A 334 -9.23 -13.68 -18.59
CA LYS A 334 -10.31 -14.52 -18.02
C LYS A 334 -11.68 -13.87 -18.14
N THR A 335 -11.74 -12.54 -18.03
CA THR A 335 -13.00 -11.80 -18.15
C THR A 335 -13.22 -11.23 -19.55
N GLY A 336 -12.13 -10.98 -20.30
CA GLY A 336 -12.19 -10.26 -21.57
C GLY A 336 -12.55 -8.78 -21.44
N LEU A 337 -12.53 -8.23 -20.22
CA LEU A 337 -12.89 -6.84 -19.94
C LEU A 337 -11.71 -5.89 -20.21
N PRO A 338 -11.99 -4.60 -20.50
CA PRO A 338 -10.95 -3.61 -20.72
C PRO A 338 -9.98 -3.54 -19.55
N THR A 339 -8.72 -3.88 -19.83
CA THR A 339 -7.64 -3.90 -18.85
C THR A 339 -6.48 -3.06 -19.34
N PHE A 340 -5.91 -2.22 -18.48
CA PHE A 340 -4.83 -1.31 -18.84
C PHE A 340 -3.65 -1.48 -17.89
N TRP A 341 -2.45 -1.61 -18.44
CA TRP A 341 -1.19 -1.73 -17.68
C TRP A 341 -0.32 -0.48 -17.86
N LEU A 342 0.22 0.02 -16.75
CA LEU A 342 1.11 1.18 -16.70
C LEU A 342 2.47 0.83 -16.08
N SER A 343 3.55 1.32 -16.71
CA SER A 343 4.88 1.47 -16.13
C SER A 343 5.15 2.95 -15.86
N PHE A 344 5.23 3.35 -14.59
CA PHE A 344 5.63 4.70 -14.22
C PHE A 344 7.16 4.79 -14.18
N GLU A 345 7.75 5.49 -15.14
CA GLU A 345 9.20 5.58 -15.35
C GLU A 345 9.77 7.01 -15.19
N PHE A 346 8.91 8.02 -14.99
CA PHE A 346 9.33 9.40 -14.81
C PHE A 346 10.14 9.60 -13.53
N ARG A 347 11.33 10.18 -13.66
CA ARG A 347 12.19 10.56 -12.54
C ARG A 347 12.25 12.07 -12.39
N GLY A 348 11.42 12.63 -11.52
CA GLY A 348 11.51 14.04 -11.12
C GLY A 348 12.47 14.29 -9.96
N ASN A 349 12.40 15.50 -9.40
CA ASN A 349 13.29 15.98 -8.34
C ASN A 349 12.90 15.48 -6.94
N VAL A 350 11.68 14.98 -6.80
CA VAL A 350 11.14 14.48 -5.54
C VAL A 350 10.99 12.98 -5.63
N SER A 351 11.44 12.28 -4.58
CA SER A 351 11.34 10.84 -4.47
C SER A 351 11.11 10.42 -3.01
N PHE A 352 10.29 9.39 -2.83
CA PHE A 352 10.06 8.73 -1.54
C PHE A 352 11.27 7.91 -1.07
N TRP A 353 12.27 7.70 -1.95
CA TRP A 353 13.44 6.89 -1.62
C TRP A 353 14.17 7.33 -0.35
N GLY A 354 14.22 8.65 -0.12
CA GLY A 354 14.88 9.23 1.06
C GLY A 354 14.26 8.80 2.40
N GLN A 355 13.01 8.33 2.44
CA GLN A 355 12.35 7.90 3.68
C GLN A 355 13.03 6.69 4.34
N HIS A 356 13.70 5.84 3.56
CA HIS A 356 14.44 4.69 4.10
C HIS A 356 15.74 5.08 4.82
N PHE A 357 16.25 6.29 4.57
CA PHE A 357 17.52 6.77 5.10
C PHE A 357 17.33 8.12 5.78
N PRO A 358 16.62 8.15 6.93
CA PRO A 358 16.34 9.40 7.62
C PRO A 358 17.62 10.04 8.20
N GLY A 359 17.66 11.37 8.22
CA GLY A 359 18.78 12.16 8.74
C GLY A 359 19.89 12.37 7.70
N ASP A 360 21.12 12.56 8.16
CA ASP A 360 22.28 12.82 7.30
C ASP A 360 22.92 11.51 6.74
N VAL A 361 22.18 10.40 6.78
CA VAL A 361 22.65 9.12 6.25
C VAL A 361 22.38 9.10 4.75
N LEU A 362 23.44 9.22 3.95
CA LEU A 362 23.33 9.06 2.50
C LEU A 362 22.91 7.62 2.16
N PRO A 363 21.94 7.42 1.25
CA PRO A 363 21.60 6.10 0.74
C PRO A 363 22.84 5.43 0.13
N PRO A 364 23.12 4.15 0.44
CA PRO A 364 24.30 3.44 -0.05
C PRO A 364 24.19 3.07 -1.55
N PHE A 365 23.02 3.29 -2.15
CA PHE A 365 22.72 3.07 -3.56
C PHE A 365 21.55 3.97 -4.00
N PRO A 366 21.44 4.29 -5.30
CA PRO A 366 20.28 5.01 -5.84
C PRO A 366 18.98 4.20 -5.70
N GLY A 367 17.86 4.85 -5.41
CA GLY A 367 16.53 4.20 -5.39
C GLY A 367 15.84 4.11 -6.76
N GLY A 368 16.36 4.83 -7.76
CA GLY A 368 15.70 4.95 -9.06
C GLY A 368 14.38 5.71 -8.96
N VAL A 369 13.34 5.16 -9.59
CA VAL A 369 11.95 5.61 -9.50
C VAL A 369 11.26 4.63 -8.57
N THR A 370 11.28 4.95 -7.27
CA THR A 370 10.96 4.01 -6.20
C THR A 370 9.45 3.78 -6.09
N HIS A 371 9.07 2.86 -5.21
CA HIS A 371 7.67 2.68 -4.83
C HIS A 371 7.07 4.01 -4.34
N THR A 372 5.85 4.32 -4.76
CA THR A 372 5.10 5.56 -4.41
C THR A 372 5.61 6.87 -5.02
N ASP A 373 6.68 6.86 -5.84
CA ASP A 373 7.14 8.09 -6.52
C ASP A 373 6.06 8.68 -7.44
N ASP A 374 5.19 7.84 -8.01
CA ASP A 374 4.04 8.25 -8.80
C ASP A 374 3.02 9.09 -8.00
N LEU A 375 2.88 8.83 -6.69
CA LEU A 375 2.02 9.62 -5.81
C LEU A 375 2.47 11.08 -5.65
N CYS A 376 3.77 11.37 -5.79
CA CYS A 376 4.28 12.74 -5.77
C CYS A 376 3.60 13.61 -6.83
N TYR A 377 3.33 13.04 -8.00
CA TYR A 377 2.76 13.71 -9.15
C TYR A 377 1.24 13.59 -9.18
N PHE A 378 0.67 12.57 -8.55
CA PHE A 378 -0.78 12.41 -8.45
C PHE A 378 -1.41 13.34 -7.39
N PHE A 379 -0.84 13.39 -6.19
CA PHE A 379 -1.41 14.15 -5.06
C PHE A 379 -0.65 15.44 -4.73
N ALA A 380 0.35 15.81 -5.54
CA ALA A 380 1.22 16.96 -5.29
C ALA A 380 1.85 16.94 -3.88
N LEU A 381 2.50 15.82 -3.53
CA LEU A 381 3.04 15.56 -2.19
C LEU A 381 4.36 16.30 -1.89
N THR A 382 4.58 17.46 -2.49
CA THR A 382 5.77 18.29 -2.29
C THR A 382 5.41 19.77 -2.23
N PHE A 383 6.19 20.51 -1.42
CA PHE A 383 6.15 21.97 -1.37
C PHE A 383 7.25 22.61 -2.25
N LEU A 384 8.09 21.79 -2.88
CA LEU A 384 9.10 22.28 -3.81
C LEU A 384 8.45 22.70 -5.13
N PRO A 385 8.93 23.77 -5.77
CA PRO A 385 8.44 24.17 -7.08
C PRO A 385 8.70 23.05 -8.09
N TRP A 386 7.71 22.77 -8.92
CA TRP A 386 7.83 21.84 -10.03
C TRP A 386 8.54 22.48 -11.21
N SER A 387 9.36 21.69 -11.88
CA SER A 387 9.78 21.96 -13.25
C SER A 387 8.60 21.80 -14.22
N ASP A 388 8.74 22.34 -15.43
CA ASP A 388 7.72 22.20 -16.49
C ASP A 388 7.44 20.72 -16.82
N ALA A 389 8.48 19.87 -16.79
CA ALA A 389 8.34 18.43 -17.02
C ALA A 389 7.54 17.72 -15.91
N GLU A 390 7.77 18.07 -14.64
CA GLU A 390 7.03 17.53 -13.50
C GLU A 390 5.55 17.96 -13.54
N ALA A 391 5.29 19.23 -13.84
CA ALA A 391 3.93 19.76 -13.98
C ALA A 391 3.18 19.12 -15.16
N ALA A 392 3.84 18.97 -16.31
CA ALA A 392 3.27 18.29 -17.47
C ALA A 392 2.97 16.81 -17.18
N THR A 393 3.88 16.12 -16.51
CA THR A 393 3.70 14.70 -16.13
C THR A 393 2.55 14.52 -15.14
N SER A 394 2.48 15.37 -14.09
CA SER A 394 1.37 15.38 -13.14
C SER A 394 0.02 15.61 -13.81
N SER A 395 -0.08 16.65 -14.64
CA SER A 395 -1.33 16.97 -15.36
C SER A 395 -1.80 15.81 -16.22
N ARG A 396 -0.86 15.12 -16.89
CA ARG A 396 -1.14 13.98 -17.76
C ARG A 396 -1.56 12.74 -16.99
N MET A 397 -0.87 12.44 -15.89
CA MET A 397 -1.21 11.32 -15.03
C MET A 397 -2.62 11.49 -14.43
N MET A 398 -2.96 12.69 -13.95
CA MET A 398 -4.32 12.97 -13.46
C MET A 398 -5.38 12.81 -14.55
N SER A 399 -5.10 13.22 -15.79
CA SER A 399 -6.07 13.05 -16.89
C SER A 399 -6.35 11.58 -17.18
N TYR A 400 -5.31 10.73 -17.18
CA TYR A 400 -5.48 9.28 -17.40
C TYR A 400 -6.41 8.63 -16.37
N TRP A 401 -6.26 8.98 -15.08
CA TRP A 401 -7.12 8.46 -14.02
C TRP A 401 -8.55 9.00 -14.15
N ALA A 402 -8.72 10.30 -14.45
CA ALA A 402 -10.02 10.92 -14.62
C ALA A 402 -10.79 10.32 -15.82
N ASP A 403 -10.11 10.14 -16.95
CA ASP A 403 -10.69 9.54 -18.16
C ASP A 403 -11.07 8.08 -17.90
N PHE A 404 -10.20 7.31 -17.25
CA PHE A 404 -10.52 5.94 -16.86
C PHE A 404 -11.72 5.88 -15.92
N ALA A 405 -11.76 6.69 -14.86
CA ALA A 405 -12.87 6.71 -13.91
C ALA A 405 -14.21 7.09 -14.58
N THR A 406 -14.18 8.01 -15.54
CA THR A 406 -15.38 8.53 -16.20
C THR A 406 -15.90 7.59 -17.29
N VAL A 407 -15.05 7.20 -18.23
CA VAL A 407 -15.47 6.47 -19.45
C VAL A 407 -14.91 5.05 -19.54
N GLY A 408 -14.03 4.63 -18.63
CA GLY A 408 -13.44 3.29 -18.61
C GLY A 408 -12.23 3.12 -19.53
N ARG A 409 -11.67 4.21 -20.04
CA ARG A 409 -10.46 4.21 -20.88
C ARG A 409 -9.54 5.35 -20.47
N PRO A 410 -8.26 5.12 -20.15
CA PRO A 410 -7.38 6.17 -19.65
C PRO A 410 -6.92 7.16 -20.73
N HIS A 411 -6.75 6.70 -21.97
CA HIS A 411 -6.34 7.56 -23.10
C HIS A 411 -6.67 6.84 -24.43
N PRO A 412 -6.97 7.56 -25.53
CA PRO A 412 -7.25 6.95 -26.83
C PRO A 412 -6.11 6.09 -27.36
N ASP A 413 -4.86 6.54 -27.20
CA ASP A 413 -3.67 5.83 -27.69
C ASP A 413 -3.14 4.77 -26.71
N TRP A 414 -3.66 4.73 -25.48
CA TRP A 414 -3.26 3.74 -24.50
C TRP A 414 -3.89 2.38 -24.88
N PRO A 415 -3.08 1.36 -25.21
CA PRO A 415 -3.59 0.07 -25.63
C PRO A 415 -4.15 -0.71 -24.44
N GLU A 416 -5.21 -1.47 -24.68
CA GLU A 416 -5.62 -2.52 -23.74
C GLU A 416 -4.53 -3.59 -23.65
N LEU A 417 -4.23 -4.02 -22.42
CA LEU A 417 -3.43 -5.20 -22.15
C LEU A 417 -4.22 -6.43 -22.61
N LYS A 418 -3.64 -7.20 -23.52
CA LYS A 418 -4.19 -8.47 -24.03
C LYS A 418 -3.13 -9.56 -23.99
N TYR A 419 -3.60 -10.81 -24.01
CA TYR A 419 -2.74 -11.99 -24.00
C TYR A 419 -1.77 -12.04 -25.19
N ASP A 420 -2.15 -11.49 -26.34
CA ASP A 420 -1.41 -11.56 -27.60
C ASP A 420 -0.50 -10.34 -27.86
N ASN A 421 -0.77 -9.20 -27.23
CA ASN A 421 0.02 -7.98 -27.43
C ASN A 421 0.97 -7.66 -26.26
N GLU A 422 0.63 -8.11 -25.04
CA GLU A 422 1.35 -7.75 -23.80
C GLU A 422 1.65 -6.24 -23.69
N ALA A 423 0.73 -5.43 -24.22
CA ALA A 423 0.94 -4.00 -24.41
C ALA A 423 0.75 -3.23 -23.11
N TYR A 424 1.54 -2.17 -22.96
CA TYR A 424 1.50 -1.32 -21.78
C TYR A 424 1.89 0.12 -22.09
N TRP A 425 1.50 1.02 -21.19
CA TRP A 425 1.80 2.43 -21.31
C TRP A 425 2.94 2.83 -20.40
N ILE A 426 3.84 3.66 -20.90
CA ILE A 426 4.98 4.20 -20.17
C ILE A 426 4.67 5.66 -19.87
N VAL A 427 4.65 6.01 -18.59
CA VAL A 427 4.63 7.40 -18.14
C VAL A 427 6.06 7.80 -17.80
N ASP A 428 6.67 8.56 -18.70
CA ASP A 428 7.92 9.28 -18.52
C ASP A 428 7.71 10.74 -18.99
N GLU A 429 8.77 11.51 -19.20
CA GLU A 429 8.70 12.87 -19.74
C GLU A 429 7.91 12.90 -21.06
N VAL A 430 8.18 11.92 -21.94
CA VAL A 430 7.40 11.64 -23.15
C VAL A 430 6.73 10.28 -23.01
N PRO A 431 5.38 10.23 -22.96
CA PRO A 431 4.66 8.96 -22.90
C PRO A 431 4.87 8.13 -24.15
N SER A 432 4.86 6.81 -23.97
CA SER A 432 4.98 5.88 -25.09
C SER A 432 4.31 4.55 -24.78
N THR A 433 4.10 3.75 -25.82
CA THR A 433 3.62 2.37 -25.70
C THR A 433 4.80 1.41 -25.73
N GLY A 434 4.82 0.47 -24.80
CA GLY A 434 5.68 -0.70 -24.82
C GLY A 434 4.91 -1.99 -25.14
N LEU A 435 5.65 -3.03 -25.51
CA LEU A 435 5.18 -4.41 -25.69
C LEU A 435 6.08 -5.33 -24.86
N ASP A 436 5.58 -6.50 -24.47
CA ASP A 436 6.33 -7.48 -23.66
C ASP A 436 6.84 -6.86 -22.34
N PHE A 437 5.91 -6.50 -21.46
CA PHE A 437 6.28 -5.98 -20.13
C PHE A 437 7.22 -6.92 -19.33
N PRO A 438 7.12 -8.26 -19.41
CA PRO A 438 8.09 -9.16 -18.78
C PRO A 438 9.56 -8.90 -19.16
N SER A 439 9.84 -8.33 -20.33
CA SER A 439 11.20 -7.87 -20.69
C SER A 439 11.77 -6.83 -19.71
N LYS A 440 10.92 -6.11 -18.95
CA LYS A 440 11.31 -5.15 -17.89
C LYS A 440 11.63 -5.79 -16.54
N TRP A 441 11.60 -7.12 -16.45
CA TRP A 441 11.90 -7.86 -15.22
C TRP A 441 13.39 -8.04 -15.00
N VAL A 442 14.21 -7.99 -16.04
CA VAL A 442 15.66 -8.15 -15.96
C VAL A 442 16.29 -7.01 -16.77
N GLY A 443 17.14 -6.18 -16.16
CA GLY A 443 17.97 -5.23 -16.91
C GLY A 443 17.78 -3.73 -16.69
N PRO A 444 16.81 -3.17 -15.93
CA PRO A 444 16.87 -1.75 -15.58
C PRO A 444 17.84 -1.43 -14.44
N GLY A 445 18.32 -2.42 -13.68
CA GLY A 445 19.28 -2.19 -12.60
C GLY A 445 20.59 -1.49 -13.01
N TYR A 446 21.02 -1.62 -14.27
CA TYR A 446 22.23 -0.94 -14.79
C TYR A 446 22.03 0.56 -15.02
N GLU A 447 20.79 1.05 -15.06
CA GLU A 447 20.44 2.46 -15.29
C GLU A 447 20.35 3.29 -14.00
N ALA A 448 20.31 2.63 -12.84
CA ALA A 448 20.40 3.31 -11.57
C ALA A 448 21.81 3.93 -11.46
N ALA A 449 21.89 5.27 -11.52
CA ALA A 449 23.16 6.01 -11.53
C ALA A 449 24.10 5.51 -10.42
N ARG A 450 25.40 5.31 -10.72
CA ARG A 450 26.38 4.88 -9.71
C ARG A 450 26.21 5.70 -8.42
N PRO A 451 26.29 5.06 -7.23
CA PRO A 451 26.17 5.78 -5.97
C PRO A 451 27.12 7.00 -5.97
N PRO A 452 26.73 8.12 -5.36
CA PRO A 452 27.63 9.26 -5.22
C PRO A 452 28.92 8.78 -4.54
N VAL A 453 30.06 9.05 -5.18
CA VAL A 453 31.41 8.71 -4.68
C VAL A 453 31.74 9.55 -3.45
#